data_AF-A0A1G9H4B1-F1
#
_entry.id   AF-A0A1G9H4B1-F1
#
_cell.length_a   1.000
_cell.length_b   1.000
_cell.length_c   1.000
_cell.angle_alpha   90.00
_cell.angle_beta   90.00
_cell.angle_gamma   90.00
#
_symmetry.space_group_name_H-M   'P 1'
#
loop_
_entity.id
_entity.type
_entity.pdbx_description
1 polymer ?
#
loop_
_entity_poly.entity_id
_entity_poly.type
_entity_poly.pdbx_seq_one_letter_code
_entity_poly.pdbx_strand_id
1 'polypeptide(L)'
;MDVYGYCLDDPINFHDRTGLAGESEESKENTVKNEPINSKLAGADRDYKKRTRSKNEREKRKDSEEEDSYPIKEVRAYHGNGTMEVYSEDGPRDTYEYTSGRPGKKDQTKKDEGPIPSGEYEFDPKETSEVEGAHYLARRLLRGDWGHGRIPLHPSNKTQTHGRDGFFIHGGDTKGSAGCIDIGDKDRKFFKNVRKTKNKVKVTVH
;
A
#
# COMPACT_ATOMS: atom_id res chain seq x y z
N MET A 1 -29.58 2.75 11.61
CA MET A 1 -28.39 3.60 11.42
C MET A 1 -27.27 2.60 11.37
N ASP A 2 -26.93 2.17 10.16
CA ASP A 2 -26.20 0.92 10.01
C ASP A 2 -24.73 1.24 9.79
N VAL A 3 -23.95 0.67 10.69
CA VAL A 3 -22.55 0.92 10.99
C VAL A 3 -21.73 -0.04 10.14
N TYR A 4 -21.02 0.52 9.16
CA TYR A 4 -19.97 -0.12 8.34
C TYR A 4 -20.38 -1.38 7.56
N GLY A 5 -20.90 -1.18 6.34
CA GLY A 5 -20.77 -2.13 5.25
C GLY A 5 -19.29 -2.23 4.83
N TYR A 6 -18.57 -3.17 5.43
CA TYR A 6 -17.20 -3.48 5.04
C TYR A 6 -17.22 -4.35 3.79
N CYS A 7 -16.32 -4.09 2.83
CA CYS A 7 -15.78 -5.14 1.97
C CYS A 7 -14.99 -6.11 2.86
N LEU A 8 -15.72 -6.99 3.56
CA LEU A 8 -15.14 -8.20 4.10
C LEU A 8 -15.02 -9.18 2.93
N ASP A 9 -13.96 -9.96 2.96
CA ASP A 9 -13.78 -11.18 2.16
C ASP A 9 -13.08 -11.03 0.80
N ASP A 10 -11.77 -10.78 0.87
CA ASP A 10 -10.87 -11.65 0.12
C ASP A 10 -10.70 -12.95 0.93
N PRO A 11 -11.34 -14.07 0.55
CA PRO A 11 -10.96 -15.36 1.11
C PRO A 11 -9.49 -15.59 0.76
N ILE A 12 -8.69 -15.89 1.79
CA ILE A 12 -7.29 -16.27 1.68
C ILE A 12 -7.19 -17.43 0.68
N ASN A 13 -6.89 -17.13 -0.58
CA ASN A 13 -6.66 -18.15 -1.59
C ASN A 13 -5.21 -18.60 -1.45
N PHE A 14 -4.96 -19.49 -0.48
CA PHE A 14 -3.70 -20.21 -0.34
C PHE A 14 -3.52 -21.09 -1.58
N HIS A 15 -2.86 -20.56 -2.62
CA HIS A 15 -2.15 -21.42 -3.55
C HIS A 15 -0.81 -21.76 -2.92
N ASP A 16 -0.75 -22.93 -2.27
CA ASP A 16 0.48 -23.57 -1.84
C ASP A 16 1.40 -23.76 -3.06
N ARG A 17 2.53 -23.03 -3.05
CA ARG A 17 3.68 -23.25 -3.92
C ARG A 17 4.96 -23.16 -3.09
N THR A 18 5.09 -24.00 -2.08
CA THR A 18 6.42 -24.27 -1.50
C THR A 18 6.69 -25.78 -1.53
N GLY A 19 7.04 -26.28 -2.72
CA GLY A 19 7.70 -27.57 -2.88
C GLY A 19 9.18 -27.49 -2.49
N LEU A 20 9.49 -27.07 -1.26
CA LEU A 20 10.85 -27.07 -0.71
C LEU A 20 10.79 -27.57 0.74
N ALA A 21 11.07 -28.86 0.89
CA ALA A 21 11.45 -29.44 2.18
C ALA A 21 12.81 -28.83 2.59
N GLY A 22 12.85 -28.23 3.78
CA GLY A 22 14.07 -27.78 4.44
C GLY A 22 14.16 -28.47 5.79
N GLU A 23 14.97 -29.51 5.85
CA GLU A 23 15.30 -30.27 7.05
C GLU A 23 16.06 -29.38 8.07
N SER A 24 15.74 -29.57 9.35
CA SER A 24 16.36 -28.92 10.50
C SER A 24 17.37 -29.85 11.16
N GLU A 25 18.56 -29.36 11.53
CA GLU A 25 19.45 -29.93 12.58
C GLU A 25 20.45 -28.80 12.97
N GLU A 26 20.42 -28.24 14.18
CA GLU A 26 20.91 -28.70 15.50
C GLU A 26 22.27 -28.05 15.87
N SER A 27 22.27 -27.49 17.08
CA SER A 27 23.30 -26.77 17.84
C SER A 27 24.52 -27.61 18.25
N LYS A 28 25.71 -26.99 18.40
CA LYS A 28 26.71 -27.31 19.46
C LYS A 28 27.57 -26.10 19.88
N GLU A 29 28.01 -26.17 21.14
CA GLU A 29 28.53 -25.13 22.03
C GLU A 29 30.07 -25.19 22.25
N ASN A 30 30.65 -24.04 22.64
CA ASN A 30 31.88 -23.78 23.43
C ASN A 30 33.29 -24.24 22.99
N THR A 31 34.26 -23.30 23.03
CA THR A 31 35.35 -23.23 24.04
C THR A 31 36.21 -21.95 23.88
N VAL A 32 36.49 -21.27 25.00
CA VAL A 32 37.35 -20.08 25.16
C VAL A 32 38.79 -20.48 25.51
N LYS A 33 39.81 -19.79 24.94
CA LYS A 33 41.15 -19.57 25.56
C LYS A 33 41.73 -18.20 25.17
N ASN A 34 42.42 -17.56 26.13
CA ASN A 34 42.81 -16.14 26.19
C ASN A 34 44.16 -15.78 25.50
N GLU A 35 44.16 -14.62 24.81
CA GLU A 35 45.12 -13.47 24.72
C GLU A 35 46.63 -13.62 24.41
N PRO A 36 47.32 -12.64 23.74
CA PRO A 36 47.40 -11.23 24.18
C PRO A 36 47.36 -10.08 23.15
N ILE A 37 46.95 -8.93 23.71
CA ILE A 37 47.05 -7.49 23.38
C ILE A 37 48.01 -7.08 22.24
N ASN A 38 47.51 -6.39 21.19
CA ASN A 38 47.89 -4.98 20.86
C ASN A 38 47.04 -4.35 19.72
N SER A 39 46.90 -3.02 19.76
CA SER A 39 46.30 -2.10 18.76
C SER A 39 44.79 -1.83 18.78
N LYS A 40 44.24 -1.50 19.97
CA LYS A 40 43.09 -0.57 20.05
C LYS A 40 43.58 0.82 19.63
N LEU A 41 43.28 1.27 18.40
CA LEU A 41 43.16 2.70 18.02
C LEU A 41 42.75 2.95 16.55
N ALA A 42 42.74 1.93 15.67
CA ALA A 42 42.35 2.12 14.26
C ALA A 42 40.86 1.84 13.93
N GLY A 43 40.11 1.20 14.83
CA GLY A 43 38.72 0.80 14.59
C GLY A 43 37.67 1.91 14.81
N ALA A 44 37.89 2.77 15.80
CA ALA A 44 36.91 3.80 16.17
C ALA A 44 36.69 4.86 15.08
N ASP A 45 37.74 5.21 14.32
CA ASP A 45 37.68 6.22 13.27
C ASP A 45 37.00 5.68 11.98
N ARG A 46 37.12 4.38 11.71
CA ARG A 46 36.39 3.70 10.62
C ARG A 46 34.91 3.57 10.94
N ASP A 47 34.57 3.22 12.18
CA ASP A 47 33.18 3.12 12.63
C ASP A 47 32.50 4.49 12.68
N TYR A 48 33.21 5.54 13.09
CA TYR A 48 32.69 6.91 13.06
C TYR A 48 32.42 7.38 11.62
N LYS A 49 33.39 7.22 10.70
CA LYS A 49 33.23 7.58 9.27
C LYS A 49 32.13 6.76 8.58
N LYS A 50 31.96 5.49 8.92
CA LYS A 50 30.88 4.64 8.37
C LYS A 50 29.51 5.08 8.89
N ARG A 51 29.40 5.45 10.18
CA ARG A 51 28.17 5.97 10.79
C ARG A 51 27.79 7.33 10.24
N THR A 52 28.73 8.25 10.07
CA THR A 52 28.47 9.58 9.48
C THR A 52 28.13 9.49 8.00
N ARG A 53 28.78 8.60 7.24
CA ARG A 53 28.44 8.34 5.83
C ARG A 53 27.06 7.70 5.68
N SER A 54 26.72 6.73 6.53
CA SER A 54 25.37 6.13 6.57
C SER A 54 24.29 7.12 7.01
N LYS A 55 24.61 8.03 7.93
CA LYS A 55 23.72 9.10 8.37
C LYS A 55 23.49 10.14 7.27
N ASN A 56 24.56 10.60 6.62
CA ASN A 56 24.48 11.54 5.49
C ASN A 56 23.77 10.93 4.27
N GLU A 57 23.95 9.63 4.01
CA GLU A 57 23.20 8.94 2.94
C GLU A 57 21.72 8.76 3.28
N ARG A 58 21.37 8.55 4.56
CA ARG A 58 19.98 8.54 5.03
C ARG A 58 19.33 9.92 5.00
N GLU A 59 20.07 10.97 5.38
CA GLU A 59 19.61 12.36 5.30
C GLU A 59 19.44 12.79 3.85
N LYS A 60 20.42 12.52 2.97
CA LYS A 60 20.31 12.80 1.53
C LYS A 60 19.16 12.04 0.85
N ARG A 61 18.90 10.79 1.25
CA ARG A 61 17.72 10.02 0.77
C ARG A 61 16.41 10.63 1.27
N LYS A 62 16.34 11.06 2.53
CA LYS A 62 15.18 11.75 3.08
C LYS A 62 14.90 13.08 2.36
N ASP A 63 15.93 13.85 2.04
CA ASP A 63 15.79 15.13 1.32
C ASP A 63 15.29 14.90 -0.11
N SER A 64 15.85 13.92 -0.84
CA SER A 64 15.39 13.57 -2.19
C SER A 64 13.98 12.94 -2.21
N GLU A 65 13.62 12.25 -1.14
CA GLU A 65 12.29 11.65 -0.99
C GLU A 65 11.24 12.72 -0.66
N GLU A 66 11.57 13.78 0.06
CA GLU A 66 10.60 14.81 0.42
C GLU A 66 10.25 15.72 -0.78
N GLU A 67 11.21 15.94 -1.68
CA GLU A 67 11.05 16.73 -2.91
C GLU A 67 10.15 16.08 -3.98
N ASP A 68 10.03 14.74 -3.98
CA ASP A 68 9.27 13.97 -4.99
C ASP A 68 7.80 13.72 -4.58
N SER A 69 7.36 14.29 -3.45
CA SER A 69 5.96 14.20 -2.99
C SER A 69 5.17 15.46 -3.32
N TYR A 70 3.90 15.28 -3.68
CA TYR A 70 3.04 16.38 -4.13
C TYR A 70 1.60 16.21 -3.64
N PRO A 71 0.83 17.30 -3.47
CA PRO A 71 -0.59 17.21 -3.16
C PRO A 71 -1.38 16.72 -4.37
N ILE A 72 -2.28 15.78 -4.13
CA ILE A 72 -3.18 15.23 -5.14
C ILE A 72 -4.36 16.19 -5.31
N LYS A 73 -4.69 16.50 -6.56
CA LYS A 73 -5.87 17.29 -6.92
C LYS A 73 -7.03 16.42 -7.41
N GLU A 74 -6.74 15.45 -8.26
CA GLU A 74 -7.74 14.58 -8.89
C GLU A 74 -7.15 13.20 -9.16
N VAL A 75 -8.01 12.18 -9.12
CA VAL A 75 -7.69 10.81 -9.54
C VAL A 75 -8.70 10.37 -10.61
N ARG A 76 -8.22 9.68 -11.65
CA ARG A 76 -9.06 9.07 -12.68
C ARG A 76 -8.72 7.60 -12.84
N ALA A 77 -9.70 6.73 -12.66
CA ALA A 77 -9.55 5.28 -12.81
C ALA A 77 -10.32 4.82 -14.05
N TYR A 78 -9.70 3.98 -14.88
CA TYR A 78 -10.26 3.54 -16.15
C TYR A 78 -10.33 2.01 -16.19
N HIS A 79 -11.54 1.44 -16.20
CA HIS A 79 -11.71 -0.01 -16.26
C HIS A 79 -11.16 -0.61 -17.55
N GLY A 80 -11.25 0.14 -18.67
CA GLY A 80 -10.90 -0.36 -20.00
C GLY A 80 -9.44 -0.80 -20.15
N ASN A 81 -8.51 -0.12 -19.48
CA ASN A 81 -7.08 -0.44 -19.50
C ASN A 81 -6.52 -0.77 -18.10
N GLY A 82 -7.34 -0.74 -17.05
CA GLY A 82 -6.91 -1.03 -15.68
C GLY A 82 -5.90 -0.03 -15.15
N THR A 83 -5.99 1.26 -15.52
CA THR A 83 -5.07 2.29 -15.02
C THR A 83 -5.76 3.33 -14.16
N MET A 84 -5.07 3.78 -13.11
CA MET A 84 -5.44 4.90 -12.26
C MET A 84 -4.40 6.02 -12.43
N GLU A 85 -4.83 7.16 -12.93
CA GLU A 85 -4.02 8.35 -13.14
C GLU A 85 -4.21 9.33 -11.97
N VAL A 86 -3.12 9.91 -11.48
CA VAL A 86 -3.09 10.87 -10.39
C VAL A 86 -2.59 12.21 -10.92
N TYR A 87 -3.35 13.27 -10.63
CA TYR A 87 -3.09 14.63 -11.08
C TYR A 87 -2.78 15.53 -9.90
N SER A 88 -1.81 16.44 -10.06
CA SER A 88 -1.60 17.59 -9.18
C SER A 88 -2.13 18.87 -9.82
N GLU A 89 -1.94 20.01 -9.15
CA GLU A 89 -2.24 21.33 -9.72
C GLU A 89 -1.53 21.59 -11.06
N ASP A 90 -0.33 21.06 -11.24
CA ASP A 90 0.51 21.30 -12.43
C ASP A 90 0.21 20.32 -13.59
N GLY A 91 -0.69 19.35 -13.39
CA GLY A 91 -1.07 18.36 -14.40
C GLY A 91 -0.88 16.90 -13.95
N PRO A 92 -0.84 15.95 -14.90
CA PRO A 92 -0.64 14.52 -14.63
C PRO A 92 0.70 14.26 -13.93
N ARG A 93 0.73 13.36 -12.95
CA ARG A 93 1.94 13.03 -12.18
C ARG A 93 2.29 11.54 -12.18
N ASP A 94 1.38 10.69 -11.74
CA ASP A 94 1.61 9.25 -11.62
C ASP A 94 0.51 8.45 -12.30
N THR A 95 0.87 7.27 -12.82
CA THR A 95 -0.07 6.26 -13.30
C THR A 95 0.19 4.94 -12.59
N TYR A 96 -0.87 4.36 -12.04
CA TYR A 96 -0.87 3.06 -11.38
C TYR A 96 -1.63 2.07 -12.26
N GLU A 97 -1.15 0.84 -12.36
CA GLU A 97 -2.04 -0.26 -12.71
C GLU A 97 -2.97 -0.47 -11.52
N TYR A 98 -4.24 -0.72 -11.77
CA TYR A 98 -5.19 -1.09 -10.72
C TYR A 98 -6.08 -2.24 -11.17
N THR A 99 -6.57 -2.98 -10.19
CA THR A 99 -7.60 -3.99 -10.38
C THR A 99 -8.85 -3.62 -9.62
N SER A 100 -9.99 -4.07 -10.15
CA SER A 100 -11.28 -3.93 -9.48
C SER A 100 -12.20 -5.07 -9.83
N GLY A 101 -12.88 -5.62 -8.83
CA GLY A 101 -13.67 -6.83 -9.00
C GLY A 101 -12.81 -8.08 -9.03
N ARG A 102 -13.46 -9.23 -8.87
CA ARG A 102 -12.80 -10.54 -8.93
C ARG A 102 -12.40 -10.87 -10.37
N PRO A 103 -11.37 -11.71 -10.59
CA PRO A 103 -10.93 -12.09 -11.93
C PRO A 103 -12.10 -12.54 -12.83
N GLY A 104 -12.24 -11.91 -13.99
CA GLY A 104 -13.28 -12.22 -14.98
C GLY A 104 -14.68 -11.66 -14.67
N LYS A 105 -14.89 -11.02 -13.52
CA LYS A 105 -16.15 -10.38 -13.15
C LYS A 105 -16.17 -8.95 -13.67
N LYS A 106 -17.18 -8.62 -14.49
CA LYS A 106 -17.33 -7.29 -15.11
C LYS A 106 -18.65 -6.59 -14.74
N ASP A 107 -19.56 -7.31 -14.07
CA ASP A 107 -20.87 -6.80 -13.72
C ASP A 107 -20.79 -5.95 -12.44
N GLN A 108 -20.83 -4.63 -12.60
CA GLN A 108 -20.77 -3.65 -11.50
C GLN A 108 -21.98 -3.73 -10.55
N THR A 109 -23.04 -4.45 -10.89
CA THR A 109 -24.20 -4.64 -10.00
C THR A 109 -23.97 -5.72 -8.94
N LYS A 110 -22.98 -6.62 -9.17
CA LYS A 110 -22.70 -7.73 -8.27
C LYS A 110 -21.88 -7.27 -7.07
N LYS A 111 -22.54 -7.24 -5.91
CA LYS A 111 -21.88 -7.01 -4.62
C LYS A 111 -20.79 -8.07 -4.40
N ASP A 112 -19.65 -7.63 -3.87
CA ASP A 112 -18.48 -8.43 -3.49
C ASP A 112 -17.82 -9.27 -4.62
N GLU A 113 -18.23 -9.05 -5.87
CA GLU A 113 -17.68 -9.72 -7.05
C GLU A 113 -17.32 -8.74 -8.16
N GLY A 114 -18.20 -7.78 -8.43
CA GLY A 114 -18.08 -6.85 -9.54
C GLY A 114 -17.05 -5.76 -9.28
N PRO A 115 -16.51 -5.14 -10.35
CA PRO A 115 -15.68 -3.96 -10.22
C PRO A 115 -16.44 -2.82 -9.54
N ILE A 116 -15.72 -1.84 -9.00
CA ILE A 116 -16.30 -0.60 -8.49
C ILE A 116 -17.23 -0.01 -9.58
N PRO A 117 -18.43 0.49 -9.23
CA PRO A 117 -19.30 1.13 -10.21
C PRO A 117 -18.65 2.37 -10.83
N SER A 118 -18.84 2.58 -12.13
CA SER A 118 -18.38 3.81 -12.79
C SER A 118 -19.14 5.02 -12.24
N GLY A 119 -18.46 6.15 -12.06
CA GLY A 119 -19.07 7.37 -11.54
C GLY A 119 -18.11 8.29 -10.80
N GLU A 120 -18.68 9.24 -10.07
CA GLU A 120 -17.93 10.22 -9.30
C GLU A 120 -17.86 9.82 -7.83
N TYR A 121 -16.66 9.87 -7.27
CA TYR A 121 -16.35 9.56 -5.89
C TYR A 121 -15.47 10.67 -5.31
N GLU A 122 -15.32 10.66 -4.00
CA GLU A 122 -14.42 11.54 -3.26
C GLU A 122 -13.75 10.74 -2.14
N PHE A 123 -12.50 11.06 -1.83
CA PHE A 123 -11.88 10.65 -0.57
C PHE A 123 -11.44 11.86 0.26
N ASP A 124 -11.47 11.73 1.58
CA ASP A 124 -10.80 12.66 2.49
C ASP A 124 -9.46 12.07 2.95
N PRO A 125 -8.31 12.71 2.68
CA PRO A 125 -7.01 12.27 3.16
C PRO A 125 -6.96 11.96 4.67
N LYS A 126 -7.81 12.59 5.49
CA LYS A 126 -7.90 12.37 6.94
C LYS A 126 -8.51 11.02 7.32
N GLU A 127 -9.23 10.36 6.41
CA GLU A 127 -9.84 9.05 6.63
C GLU A 127 -8.90 7.89 6.26
N THR A 128 -7.66 8.20 5.89
CA THR A 128 -6.64 7.21 5.56
C THR A 128 -6.29 6.36 6.78
N SER A 129 -6.21 5.04 6.58
CA SER A 129 -5.75 4.09 7.60
C SER A 129 -4.48 3.37 7.14
N GLU A 130 -3.33 3.84 7.61
CA GLU A 130 -2.01 3.26 7.30
C GLU A 130 -1.46 2.36 8.42
N VAL A 131 -0.67 1.35 8.06
CA VAL A 131 0.10 0.49 8.98
C VAL A 131 1.50 0.25 8.46
N GLU A 132 2.44 0.11 9.39
CA GLU A 132 3.83 -0.24 9.08
C GLU A 132 4.34 -1.39 9.98
N GLY A 133 5.45 -2.00 9.58
CA GLY A 133 6.17 -2.99 10.38
C GLY A 133 5.32 -4.21 10.77
N ALA A 134 5.38 -4.62 12.04
CA ALA A 134 4.63 -5.76 12.55
C ALA A 134 3.10 -5.60 12.41
N HIS A 135 2.59 -4.36 12.38
CA HIS A 135 1.17 -4.10 12.18
C HIS A 135 0.70 -4.37 10.75
N TYR A 136 1.58 -4.22 9.75
CA TYR A 136 1.30 -4.64 8.37
C TYR A 136 1.08 -6.16 8.32
N LEU A 137 2.00 -6.94 8.91
CA LEU A 137 1.88 -8.39 8.95
C LEU A 137 0.61 -8.84 9.68
N ALA A 138 0.30 -8.21 10.82
CA ALA A 138 -0.94 -8.50 11.55
C ALA A 138 -2.20 -8.13 10.75
N ARG A 139 -2.22 -7.00 10.04
CA ARG A 139 -3.33 -6.60 9.17
C ARG A 139 -3.54 -7.63 8.06
N ARG A 140 -2.47 -8.01 7.38
CA ARG A 140 -2.50 -9.01 6.31
C ARG A 140 -3.08 -10.34 6.79
N LEU A 141 -2.67 -10.81 7.97
CA LEU A 141 -3.13 -12.09 8.53
C LEU A 141 -4.56 -12.06 9.06
N LEU A 142 -5.01 -10.93 9.61
CA LEU A 142 -6.29 -10.85 10.33
C LEU A 142 -7.42 -10.16 9.56
N ARG A 143 -7.10 -9.33 8.56
CA ARG A 143 -8.06 -8.42 7.92
C ARG A 143 -7.95 -8.36 6.39
N GLY A 144 -7.05 -9.12 5.78
CA GLY A 144 -6.84 -9.14 4.34
C GLY A 144 -5.72 -8.21 3.86
N ASP A 145 -5.46 -8.30 2.56
CA ASP A 145 -4.32 -7.64 1.92
C ASP A 145 -4.67 -6.23 1.44
N TRP A 146 -4.69 -5.30 2.39
CA TRP A 146 -4.93 -3.88 2.11
C TRP A 146 -3.64 -3.07 2.03
N GLY A 147 -2.49 -3.73 1.83
CA GLY A 147 -1.21 -3.06 1.77
C GLY A 147 -0.87 -2.25 3.04
N HIS A 148 -0.06 -1.22 2.83
CA HIS A 148 0.34 -0.23 3.81
C HIS A 148 -0.77 0.74 4.16
N GLY A 149 -1.82 0.84 3.34
CA GLY A 149 -2.89 1.81 3.56
C GLY A 149 -4.17 1.50 2.81
N ARG A 150 -5.27 2.00 3.35
CA ARG A 150 -6.54 2.13 2.64
C ARG A 150 -7.17 3.48 2.90
N ILE A 151 -7.97 3.95 1.96
CA ILE A 151 -8.73 5.18 2.09
C ILE A 151 -10.14 4.98 1.52
N PRO A 152 -11.20 5.31 2.28
CA PRO A 152 -12.57 5.12 1.83
C PRO A 152 -12.91 6.04 0.66
N LEU A 153 -13.75 5.55 -0.24
CA LEU A 153 -14.33 6.30 -1.35
C LEU A 153 -15.81 6.52 -1.09
N HIS A 154 -16.19 7.79 -1.08
CA HIS A 154 -17.57 8.23 -0.91
C HIS A 154 -18.19 8.51 -2.28
N PRO A 155 -19.20 7.74 -2.72
CA PRO A 155 -19.87 8.01 -3.98
C PRO A 155 -20.62 9.34 -3.92
N SER A 156 -20.59 10.08 -5.02
CA SER A 156 -21.49 11.23 -5.18
C SER A 156 -22.95 10.79 -5.25
N ASN A 157 -23.89 11.69 -4.99
CA ASN A 157 -25.33 11.43 -5.15
C ASN A 157 -25.74 11.09 -6.59
N LYS A 158 -24.86 11.33 -7.58
CA LYS A 158 -25.10 11.00 -8.99
C LYS A 158 -24.57 9.62 -9.39
N THR A 159 -23.78 9.00 -8.53
CA THR A 159 -23.14 7.71 -8.81
C THR A 159 -24.10 6.58 -8.49
N GLN A 160 -24.44 5.78 -9.50
CA GLN A 160 -25.29 4.62 -9.33
C GLN A 160 -24.48 3.47 -8.72
N THR A 161 -24.59 3.27 -7.42
CA THR A 161 -23.83 2.21 -6.73
C THR A 161 -24.52 0.86 -6.74
N HIS A 162 -25.76 0.77 -7.23
CA HIS A 162 -26.58 -0.44 -7.21
C HIS A 162 -26.81 -1.00 -5.79
N GLY A 163 -26.87 -0.11 -4.79
CA GLY A 163 -27.00 -0.49 -3.37
C GLY A 163 -25.72 -1.04 -2.75
N ARG A 164 -24.58 -0.92 -3.44
CA ARG A 164 -23.26 -1.28 -2.91
C ARG A 164 -22.62 -0.10 -2.18
N ASP A 165 -21.77 -0.42 -1.21
CA ASP A 165 -21.03 0.51 -0.38
C ASP A 165 -19.65 -0.09 0.00
N GLY A 166 -18.91 0.59 0.87
CA GLY A 166 -17.65 0.07 1.40
C GLY A 166 -16.48 0.13 0.43
N PHE A 167 -16.48 1.06 -0.53
CA PHE A 167 -15.41 1.20 -1.51
C PHE A 167 -14.14 1.82 -0.93
N PHE A 168 -12.97 1.34 -1.36
CA PHE A 168 -11.67 1.87 -0.95
C PHE A 168 -10.72 2.01 -2.14
N ILE A 169 -9.73 2.90 -2.00
CA ILE A 169 -8.44 2.75 -2.67
C ILE A 169 -7.50 2.07 -1.66
N HIS A 170 -6.86 0.97 -2.05
CA HIS A 170 -5.88 0.29 -1.20
C HIS A 170 -4.75 -0.30 -2.05
N GLY A 171 -3.68 -0.73 -1.38
CA GLY A 171 -2.64 -1.55 -1.99
C GLY A 171 -2.75 -3.01 -1.60
N GLY A 172 -1.70 -3.77 -1.87
CA GLY A 172 -1.56 -5.15 -1.46
C GLY A 172 -0.63 -5.94 -2.38
N ASP A 173 -0.24 -7.13 -1.95
CA ASP A 173 0.55 -8.07 -2.74
C ASP A 173 -0.35 -9.00 -3.61
N THR A 174 -1.65 -9.07 -3.29
CA THR A 174 -2.63 -9.95 -3.91
C THR A 174 -3.46 -9.18 -4.92
N LYS A 175 -3.43 -9.62 -6.18
CA LYS A 175 -4.21 -8.97 -7.25
C LYS A 175 -5.70 -9.27 -7.13
N GLY A 176 -6.51 -8.23 -7.18
CA GLY A 176 -7.95 -8.30 -7.28
C GLY A 176 -8.63 -7.69 -6.07
N SER A 177 -9.89 -7.28 -6.24
CA SER A 177 -10.66 -6.72 -5.13
C SER A 177 -12.12 -7.11 -5.25
N ALA A 178 -12.88 -7.08 -4.16
CA ALA A 178 -14.33 -7.30 -4.17
C ALA A 178 -15.13 -6.06 -4.66
N GLY A 179 -14.47 -5.15 -5.40
CA GLY A 179 -15.06 -3.90 -5.90
C GLY A 179 -14.36 -2.62 -5.42
N CYS A 180 -13.15 -2.71 -4.89
CA CYS A 180 -12.29 -1.57 -4.56
C CYS A 180 -11.36 -1.22 -5.73
N ILE A 181 -10.61 -0.12 -5.61
CA ILE A 181 -9.48 0.20 -6.48
C ILE A 181 -8.21 -0.31 -5.79
N ASP A 182 -7.69 -1.45 -6.24
CA ASP A 182 -6.45 -2.04 -5.73
C ASP A 182 -5.28 -1.66 -6.64
N ILE A 183 -4.34 -0.87 -6.12
CA ILE A 183 -3.14 -0.37 -6.84
C ILE A 183 -1.88 -1.20 -6.59
N GLY A 184 -2.00 -2.34 -5.92
CA GLY A 184 -0.91 -3.27 -5.66
C GLY A 184 0.16 -2.73 -4.70
N ASP A 185 1.41 -3.11 -4.96
CA ASP A 185 2.58 -2.87 -4.11
C ASP A 185 3.15 -1.44 -4.20
N LYS A 186 2.59 -0.60 -5.07
CA LYS A 186 3.00 0.81 -5.26
C LYS A 186 2.32 1.78 -4.30
N ASP A 187 1.55 1.27 -3.36
CA ASP A 187 0.70 2.03 -2.44
C ASP A 187 1.47 2.99 -1.52
N ARG A 188 2.70 2.65 -1.10
CA ARG A 188 3.52 3.54 -0.28
C ARG A 188 3.74 4.93 -0.91
N LYS A 189 3.99 4.98 -2.22
CA LYS A 189 4.16 6.26 -2.94
C LYS A 189 2.85 7.02 -2.98
N PHE A 190 1.75 6.32 -3.30
CA PHE A 190 0.42 6.91 -3.33
C PHE A 190 0.04 7.52 -1.97
N PHE A 191 0.13 6.75 -0.88
CA PHE A 191 -0.24 7.24 0.45
C PHE A 191 0.70 8.33 0.98
N LYS A 192 1.96 8.38 0.53
CA LYS A 192 2.84 9.52 0.78
C LYS A 192 2.30 10.82 0.18
N ASN A 193 1.77 10.78 -1.04
CA ASN A 193 1.15 11.94 -1.69
C ASN A 193 -0.20 12.29 -1.05
N VAL A 194 -0.98 11.29 -0.63
CA VAL A 194 -2.21 11.50 0.16
C VAL A 194 -1.90 12.28 1.44
N ARG A 195 -0.83 11.95 2.18
CA ARG A 195 -0.43 12.69 3.40
C ARG A 195 -0.11 14.17 3.17
N LYS A 196 0.36 14.56 1.98
CA LYS A 196 0.62 15.96 1.62
C LYS A 196 -0.66 16.70 1.19
N THR A 197 -1.74 15.95 0.93
CA THR A 197 -3.01 16.48 0.45
C THR A 197 -3.90 16.90 1.63
N LYS A 198 -4.37 18.15 1.63
CA LYS A 198 -5.17 18.72 2.73
C LYS A 198 -6.67 18.70 2.48
N ASN A 199 -7.04 18.81 1.21
CA ASN A 199 -8.43 18.88 0.78
C ASN A 199 -8.90 17.50 0.35
N LYS A 200 -10.21 17.32 0.34
CA LYS A 200 -10.80 16.14 -0.29
C LYS A 200 -10.48 16.10 -1.78
N VAL A 201 -10.34 14.89 -2.30
CA VAL A 201 -9.90 14.64 -3.67
C VAL A 201 -11.03 13.99 -4.45
N LYS A 202 -11.34 14.56 -5.61
CA LYS A 202 -12.27 13.96 -6.55
C LYS A 202 -11.63 12.74 -7.20
N VAL A 203 -12.40 11.65 -7.26
CA VAL A 203 -12.05 10.43 -7.98
C VAL A 203 -13.13 10.19 -9.04
N THR A 204 -12.73 10.06 -10.31
CA THR A 204 -13.66 9.70 -11.39
C THR A 204 -13.33 8.30 -11.89
N VAL A 205 -14.33 7.43 -11.90
CA VAL A 205 -14.22 6.06 -12.41
C VAL A 205 -14.92 5.96 -13.76
N HIS A 206 -14.18 5.55 -14.78
CA HIS A 206 -14.63 5.37 -16.16
C HIS A 206 -14.78 3.88 -16.49
#